data_AF-A0A9P2V2D5-F1
#
_entry.id   AF-A0A9P2V2D5-F1
#
_cell.length_a   1.000
_cell.length_b   1.000
_cell.length_c   1.000
_cell.angle_alpha   90.00
_cell.angle_beta   90.00
_cell.angle_gamma   90.00
#
_symmetry.space_group_name_H-M   'P 1'
#
loop_
_entity.id
_entity.type
_entity.pdbx_description
1 polymer ?
#
loop_
_entity_poly.entity_id
_entity_poly.type
_entity_poly.pdbx_seq_one_letter_code
_entity_poly.pdbx_strand_id
1 'polypeptide(L)'
;MKCKIIAAIAMLTAASCGYAAEQEVPMNLVSADGKEVSIGKITIQETPYGLLFTPALHSLSEGIHGFHVHEKGNCAPALKDGKPVAALSAGGHFDPKNTGKHLGPWS
;
A
#
# COMPACT_ATOMS: atom_id res chain seq x y z
N MET A 1 60.54 28.42 0.69
CA MET A 1 59.48 28.31 1.72
C MET A 1 58.21 27.86 1.02
N LYS A 2 57.62 26.75 1.48
CA LYS A 2 56.58 25.98 0.79
C LYS A 2 55.23 26.71 0.87
N CYS A 3 54.72 27.20 -0.27
CA CYS A 3 53.36 27.72 -0.35
C CYS A 3 52.42 26.50 -0.44
N LYS A 4 51.64 26.29 0.62
CA LYS A 4 50.83 25.09 0.81
C LYS A 4 49.65 25.09 -0.15
N ILE A 5 49.44 23.91 -0.74
CA ILE A 5 48.43 23.55 -1.73
C ILE A 5 47.04 24.03 -1.29
N ILE A 6 46.37 24.78 -2.16
CA ILE A 6 44.96 25.19 -2.02
C ILE A 6 44.11 23.92 -2.11
N ALA A 7 43.35 23.65 -1.05
CA ALA A 7 42.38 22.55 -1.00
C ALA A 7 41.22 22.84 -1.96
N ALA A 8 41.18 22.13 -3.09
CA ALA A 8 39.99 22.06 -3.92
C ALA A 8 39.02 21.04 -3.32
N ILE A 9 38.04 21.52 -2.56
CA ILE A 9 36.88 20.71 -2.14
C ILE A 9 36.02 20.51 -3.39
N ALA A 10 36.16 19.36 -4.05
CA ALA A 10 35.24 18.93 -5.08
C ALA A 10 33.90 18.60 -4.41
N MET A 11 32.96 19.55 -4.50
CA MET A 11 31.59 19.38 -4.03
C MET A 11 30.90 18.36 -4.95
N LEU A 12 30.83 17.11 -4.49
CA LEU A 12 30.10 16.04 -5.13
C LEU A 12 28.60 16.28 -4.90
N THR A 13 27.98 17.14 -5.71
CA THR A 13 26.52 17.23 -5.78
C THR A 13 26.01 15.98 -6.49
N ALA A 14 25.80 14.91 -5.72
CA ALA A 14 24.99 13.79 -6.16
C ALA A 14 23.59 14.35 -6.42
N ALA A 15 23.22 14.47 -7.69
CA ALA A 15 21.84 14.70 -8.09
C ALA A 15 21.04 13.48 -7.62
N SER A 16 20.36 13.60 -6.49
CA SER A 16 19.30 12.69 -6.10
C SER A 16 18.16 12.90 -7.09
N CYS A 17 18.21 12.18 -8.21
CA CYS A 17 17.01 11.88 -8.97
C CYS A 17 16.09 11.15 -7.99
N GLY A 18 15.11 11.87 -7.43
CA GLY A 18 14.04 11.27 -6.66
C GLY A 18 13.28 10.34 -7.59
N TYR A 19 13.57 9.04 -7.54
CA TYR A 19 12.69 8.04 -8.10
C TYR A 19 11.38 8.17 -7.33
N ALA A 20 10.28 8.46 -8.01
CA ALA A 20 8.95 8.27 -7.43
C ALA A 20 8.90 6.82 -6.93
N ALA A 21 8.70 6.64 -5.62
CA ALA A 21 8.70 5.31 -5.04
C ALA A 21 7.49 4.55 -5.59
N GLU A 22 7.76 3.43 -6.27
CA GLU A 22 6.74 2.49 -6.71
C GLU A 22 6.75 1.28 -5.78
N GLN A 23 5.58 0.90 -5.28
CA GLN A 23 5.40 -0.30 -4.47
C GLN A 23 4.42 -1.24 -5.17
N GLU A 24 4.87 -2.44 -5.48
CA GLU A 24 3.98 -3.51 -5.93
C GLU A 24 3.42 -4.27 -4.74
N VAL A 25 2.10 -4.44 -4.72
CA VAL A 25 1.38 -5.18 -3.68
C VAL A 25 0.69 -6.39 -4.32
N PRO A 26 1.21 -7.62 -4.10
CA PRO A 26 0.54 -8.83 -4.55
C PRO A 26 -0.85 -8.96 -3.93
N MET A 27 -1.83 -9.38 -4.72
CA MET A 27 -3.21 -9.53 -4.28
C MET A 27 -3.66 -10.98 -4.41
N ASN A 28 -4.30 -11.47 -3.34
CA ASN A 28 -4.90 -12.80 -3.28
C ASN A 28 -6.41 -12.68 -2.99
N LEU A 29 -7.22 -13.53 -3.62
CA LEU A 29 -8.55 -13.85 -3.11
C LEU A 29 -8.40 -14.61 -1.81
N VAL A 30 -9.22 -14.25 -0.82
CA VAL A 30 -9.20 -14.81 0.54
C VAL A 30 -10.53 -15.45 0.86
N SER A 31 -10.51 -16.50 1.67
CA SER A 31 -11.71 -17.22 2.10
C SER A 31 -11.75 -17.44 3.62
N ALA A 32 -12.93 -17.82 4.13
CA ALA A 32 -13.11 -18.09 5.55
C ALA A 32 -12.32 -19.31 6.04
N ASP A 33 -12.05 -20.27 5.17
CA ASP A 33 -11.17 -21.43 5.47
C ASP A 33 -9.67 -21.12 5.31
N GLY A 34 -9.30 -19.85 5.07
CA GLY A 34 -7.92 -19.40 5.02
C GLY A 34 -7.17 -19.73 3.74
N LYS A 35 -7.89 -20.11 2.67
CA LYS A 35 -7.27 -20.29 1.35
C LYS A 35 -6.98 -18.94 0.74
N GLU A 36 -5.84 -18.88 0.04
CA GLU A 36 -5.42 -17.74 -0.74
C GLU A 36 -5.19 -18.16 -2.19
N VAL A 37 -5.73 -17.38 -3.14
CA VAL A 37 -5.50 -17.59 -4.57
C VAL A 37 -5.00 -16.29 -5.17
N SER A 38 -3.78 -16.30 -5.72
CA SER A 38 -3.21 -15.11 -6.35
C SER A 38 -4.03 -14.67 -7.55
N ILE A 39 -4.31 -13.37 -7.61
CA ILE A 39 -5.09 -12.73 -8.68
C ILE A 39 -4.37 -11.55 -9.32
N GLY A 40 -3.05 -11.43 -9.11
CA GLY A 40 -2.23 -10.37 -9.67
C GLY A 40 -1.70 -9.42 -8.60
N LYS A 41 -1.62 -8.13 -8.94
CA LYS A 41 -1.03 -7.11 -8.07
C LYS A 41 -1.69 -5.74 -8.25
N ILE A 42 -1.48 -4.88 -7.27
CA ILE A 42 -1.74 -3.45 -7.37
C ILE A 42 -0.40 -2.73 -7.27
N THR A 43 -0.11 -1.86 -8.23
CA THR A 43 1.02 -0.95 -8.16
C THR A 43 0.57 0.34 -7.48
N ILE A 44 1.32 0.78 -6.46
CA ILE A 44 1.10 2.04 -5.75
C ILE A 44 2.23 3.00 -6.12
N GLN A 45 1.88 4.19 -6.61
CA GLN A 45 2.84 5.22 -6.99
C GLN A 45 2.53 6.53 -6.28
N GLU A 46 3.57 7.21 -5.80
CA GLU A 46 3.46 8.59 -5.33
C GLU A 46 3.32 9.55 -6.51
N THR A 47 2.34 10.45 -6.45
CA THR A 47 2.13 11.52 -7.43
C THR A 47 1.98 12.86 -6.73
N PRO A 48 2.10 14.00 -7.44
CA PRO A 48 1.81 15.31 -6.88
C PRO A 48 0.37 15.48 -6.34
N TYR A 49 -0.55 14.56 -6.65
CA TYR A 49 -1.96 14.60 -6.26
C TYR A 49 -2.32 13.54 -5.20
N GLY A 50 -1.34 12.80 -4.68
CA GLY A 50 -1.54 11.68 -3.74
C GLY A 50 -1.12 10.34 -4.33
N LEU A 51 -1.57 9.24 -3.70
CA LEU A 51 -1.24 7.88 -4.13
C LEU A 51 -2.12 7.42 -5.29
N LEU A 52 -1.50 6.96 -6.37
CA LEU A 52 -2.17 6.29 -7.47
C LEU A 52 -2.10 4.78 -7.30
N PHE A 53 -3.25 4.12 -7.33
CA PHE A 53 -3.36 2.66 -7.27
C PHE A 53 -3.75 2.13 -8.65
N THR A 54 -2.86 1.38 -9.28
CA THR A 54 -3.05 0.80 -10.60
C THR A 54 -3.21 -0.71 -10.48
N PRO A 55 -4.46 -1.24 -10.51
CA PRO A 55 -4.70 -2.67 -10.40
C PRO A 55 -4.40 -3.40 -11.71
N ALA A 56 -3.66 -4.49 -11.61
CA ALA A 56 -3.51 -5.50 -12.65
C ALA A 56 -4.07 -6.82 -12.10
N LEU A 57 -5.40 -6.90 -12.02
CA LEU A 57 -6.14 -7.98 -11.36
C LEU A 57 -6.97 -8.81 -12.35
N HIS A 58 -7.21 -10.07 -12.01
CA HIS A 58 -8.07 -10.98 -12.75
C HIS A 58 -8.98 -11.78 -11.80
N SER A 59 -9.89 -12.60 -12.33
CA SER A 59 -10.77 -13.50 -11.56
C SER A 59 -11.73 -12.83 -10.57
N LEU A 60 -12.03 -11.53 -10.76
CA LEU A 60 -13.07 -10.82 -10.04
C LEU A 60 -14.38 -10.86 -10.84
N SER A 61 -15.52 -10.85 -10.15
CA SER A 61 -16.79 -10.63 -10.83
C SER A 61 -16.82 -9.23 -11.45
N GLU A 62 -17.45 -9.09 -12.60
CA GLU A 62 -17.65 -7.79 -13.22
C GLU A 62 -18.46 -6.85 -12.30
N GLY A 63 -18.11 -5.56 -12.31
CA GLY A 63 -18.76 -4.52 -11.51
C GLY A 63 -17.80 -3.75 -10.61
N ILE A 64 -18.39 -2.88 -9.79
CA ILE A 64 -17.64 -2.05 -8.83
C ILE A 64 -17.46 -2.81 -7.52
N HIS A 65 -16.22 -2.83 -7.02
CA HIS A 65 -15.84 -3.40 -5.74
C HIS A 65 -15.36 -2.30 -4.80
N GLY A 66 -15.68 -2.40 -3.51
CA GLY A 66 -15.13 -1.49 -2.50
C GLY A 66 -13.62 -1.68 -2.37
N PHE A 67 -12.87 -0.58 -2.26
CA PHE A 67 -11.42 -0.61 -2.16
C PHE A 67 -10.96 0.28 -1.00
N HIS A 68 -10.35 -0.35 0.02
CA HIS A 68 -9.98 0.32 1.27
C HIS A 68 -8.65 -0.22 1.78
N VAL A 69 -7.91 0.62 2.49
CA VAL A 69 -6.79 0.19 3.34
C VAL A 69 -7.36 -0.16 4.72
N HIS A 70 -6.95 -1.30 5.26
CA HIS A 70 -7.35 -1.76 6.60
C HIS A 70 -6.27 -1.44 7.64
N GLU A 71 -6.66 -1.44 8.92
CA GLU A 71 -5.77 -1.04 10.03
C GLU A 71 -4.58 -1.98 10.24
N LYS A 72 -4.69 -3.26 9.85
CA LYS A 72 -3.63 -4.27 10.02
C LYS A 72 -3.30 -4.91 8.67
N GLY A 73 -2.01 -5.05 8.39
CA GLY A 73 -1.50 -5.78 7.23
C GLY A 73 -1.58 -7.31 7.42
N ASN A 74 -2.77 -7.84 7.68
CA ASN A 74 -2.99 -9.26 7.91
C ASN A 74 -4.26 -9.77 7.20
N CYS A 75 -4.09 -10.51 6.11
CA CYS A 75 -5.19 -11.05 5.31
C CYS A 75 -5.79 -12.37 5.84
N ALA A 76 -5.33 -12.86 7.00
CA ALA A 76 -5.81 -14.12 7.57
C ALA A 76 -7.28 -14.04 8.02
N PRO A 77 -8.03 -15.16 7.99
CA PRO A 77 -9.34 -15.22 8.60
C PRO A 77 -9.26 -15.04 10.13
N ALA A 78 -10.37 -14.65 10.74
CA ALA A 78 -10.55 -14.68 12.19
C ALA A 78 -11.98 -15.09 12.55
N LEU A 79 -12.22 -15.45 13.81
CA LEU A 79 -13.55 -15.81 14.30
C LEU A 79 -14.36 -14.55 14.65
N LYS A 80 -15.59 -14.50 14.17
CA LYS A 80 -16.64 -13.59 14.64
C LYS A 80 -17.87 -14.41 14.97
N ASP A 81 -18.37 -14.27 16.20
CA ASP A 81 -19.55 -15.00 16.69
C ASP A 81 -19.43 -16.53 16.49
N GLY A 82 -18.21 -17.05 16.72
CA GLY A 82 -17.89 -18.48 16.58
C GLY A 82 -17.75 -18.97 15.13
N LYS A 83 -17.86 -18.11 14.12
CA LYS A 83 -17.72 -18.47 12.70
C LYS A 83 -16.47 -17.82 12.09
N PRO A 84 -15.72 -18.54 11.24
CA PRO A 84 -14.60 -17.95 10.53
C PRO A 84 -15.09 -16.96 9.47
N VAL A 85 -14.41 -15.83 9.37
CA VAL A 85 -14.67 -14.77 8.39
C VAL A 85 -13.38 -14.46 7.64
N ALA A 86 -13.46 -14.45 6.31
CA ALA A 86 -12.32 -14.17 5.44
C ALA A 86 -11.69 -12.80 5.77
N ALA A 87 -10.35 -12.75 5.84
CA ALA A 87 -9.55 -11.54 6.10
C ALA A 87 -9.97 -10.68 7.31
N LEU A 88 -10.72 -11.22 8.26
CA LEU A 88 -11.16 -10.47 9.44
C LEU A 88 -9.98 -10.00 10.32
N SER A 89 -8.82 -10.67 10.24
CA SER A 89 -7.61 -10.24 10.95
C SER A 89 -7.07 -8.89 10.50
N ALA A 90 -7.49 -8.38 9.33
CA ALA A 90 -7.14 -7.05 8.84
C ALA A 90 -7.73 -5.92 9.70
N GLY A 91 -8.77 -6.24 10.48
CA GLY A 91 -9.49 -5.27 11.31
C GLY A 91 -10.41 -4.36 10.48
N GLY A 92 -10.75 -3.21 11.05
CA GLY A 92 -11.58 -2.20 10.39
C GLY A 92 -10.85 -1.46 9.26
N HIS A 93 -11.54 -0.51 8.63
CA HIS A 93 -10.90 0.42 7.71
C HIS A 93 -9.89 1.28 8.48
N PHE A 94 -8.78 1.63 7.84
CA PHE A 94 -7.76 2.47 8.44
C PHE A 94 -8.34 3.87 8.72
N ASP A 95 -8.53 4.18 10.01
CA ASP A 95 -9.09 5.44 10.50
C ASP A 95 -8.21 6.00 11.63
N PRO A 96 -7.01 6.51 11.31
CA PRO A 96 -6.04 6.96 12.31
C PRO A 96 -6.54 8.15 13.14
N LYS A 97 -7.59 8.84 12.68
CA LYS A 97 -8.21 9.97 13.39
C LYS A 97 -9.44 9.56 14.20
N ASN A 98 -9.80 8.27 14.21
CA ASN A 98 -10.97 7.73 14.90
C ASN A 98 -12.27 8.50 14.58
N THR A 99 -12.48 8.82 13.31
CA THR A 99 -13.65 9.56 12.84
C THR A 99 -14.95 8.75 12.98
N GLY A 100 -14.87 7.42 12.90
CA GLY A 100 -16.04 6.53 12.93
C GLY A 100 -16.97 6.70 11.73
N LYS A 101 -16.49 7.26 10.61
CA LYS A 101 -17.28 7.55 9.41
C LYS A 101 -16.68 6.90 8.17
N HIS A 102 -17.55 6.57 7.21
CA HIS A 102 -17.17 6.03 5.91
C HIS A 102 -17.67 6.96 4.80
N LEU A 103 -16.82 7.87 4.31
CA LEU A 103 -17.25 8.97 3.42
C LEU A 103 -16.57 8.98 2.04
N GLY A 104 -15.69 8.02 1.75
CA GLY A 104 -14.93 7.98 0.50
C GLY A 104 -13.68 8.89 0.49
N PRO A 105 -12.98 8.96 -0.65
CA PRO A 105 -11.60 9.47 -0.72
C PRO A 105 -11.43 10.99 -0.60
N TRP A 106 -12.49 11.80 -0.69
CA TRP A 106 -12.40 13.27 -0.79
C TRP A 106 -13.18 14.03 0.29
N SER A 107 -13.53 13.34 1.38
CA SER A 107 -14.56 13.78 2.33
C SER A 107 -14.03 14.15 3.71
#